data_AF-A0AA38BVD4-F1
#
_entry.id   AF-A0AA38BVD4-F1
#
_cell.length_a   1.000
_cell.length_b   1.000
_cell.length_c   1.000
_cell.angle_alpha   90.00
_cell.angle_beta   90.00
_cell.angle_gamma   90.00
#
_symmetry.space_group_name_H-M   'P 1'
#
loop_
_entity.id
_entity.type
_entity.pdbx_description
1 polymer ?
#
loop_
_entity_poly.entity_id
_entity_poly.type
_entity_poly.pdbx_seq_one_letter_code
_entity_poly.pdbx_strand_id
1 'polypeptide(L)'
;IHPTLYVHRNSIRTSIGATPYSQAYDTEAIMPLEVDLPSLRISLWDYLDKDKDYRVTRLVELELLDEKQIRALNHIKVYQNRVSRGYNKSIIHHEFDVVDL
;
A
#
# COMPACT_ATOMS: atom_id res chain seq x y z
N ILE A 1 -10.09 -9.25 12.69
CA ILE A 1 -9.91 -8.34 13.86
C ILE A 1 -9.70 -9.21 15.08
N HIS A 2 -8.70 -8.92 15.93
CA HIS A 2 -8.50 -9.71 17.15
C HIS A 2 -9.60 -9.34 18.18
N PRO A 3 -10.43 -10.30 18.66
CA PRO A 3 -11.56 -10.01 19.54
C PRO A 3 -11.16 -9.19 20.77
N THR A 4 -9.99 -9.49 21.34
CA THR A 4 -9.45 -8.78 22.50
C THR A 4 -9.16 -7.30 22.20
N LEU A 5 -8.67 -6.98 21.00
CA LEU A 5 -8.35 -5.60 20.62
C LEU A 5 -9.62 -4.77 20.43
N TYR A 6 -10.64 -5.37 19.84
CA TYR A 6 -11.94 -4.73 19.64
C TYR A 6 -12.59 -4.38 20.98
N VAL A 7 -12.68 -5.35 21.90
CA VAL A 7 -13.23 -5.12 23.25
C VAL A 7 -12.43 -4.06 24.00
N HIS A 8 -11.10 -4.06 23.89
CA HIS A 8 -10.26 -3.08 24.56
C HIS A 8 -10.51 -1.64 24.08
N ARG A 9 -10.80 -1.45 22.78
CA ARG A 9 -11.04 -0.13 22.18
C ARG A 9 -12.46 0.38 22.38
N ASN A 10 -13.44 -0.52 22.46
CA ASN A 10 -14.86 -0.18 22.46
C ASN A 10 -15.54 -0.33 23.83
N SER A 11 -14.85 -0.86 24.84
CA SER A 11 -15.37 -0.85 26.21
C SER A 11 -15.18 0.52 26.86
N ILE A 12 -16.21 0.96 27.57
CA ILE A 12 -16.17 2.19 28.37
C ILE A 12 -15.13 2.01 29.47
N ARG A 13 -14.20 2.97 29.60
CA ARG A 13 -13.26 3.01 30.72
C ARG A 13 -13.88 3.78 31.86
N THR A 14 -14.06 3.13 33.01
CA THR A 14 -14.67 3.76 34.20
C THR A 14 -13.97 5.06 34.62
N SER A 15 -12.66 5.18 34.42
CA SER A 15 -11.90 6.39 34.73
C SER A 15 -12.13 7.56 33.76
N ILE A 16 -12.57 7.29 32.53
CA ILE A 16 -12.72 8.28 31.45
C ILE A 16 -14.20 8.53 31.13
N GLY A 17 -15.08 7.57 31.45
CA GLY A 17 -16.50 7.62 31.11
C GLY A 17 -16.79 7.43 29.61
N ALA A 18 -15.77 7.21 28.78
CA ALA A 18 -15.87 7.03 27.35
C ALA A 18 -15.08 5.81 26.87
N THR A 19 -15.29 5.41 25.61
CA THR A 19 -14.48 4.36 24.98
C THR A 19 -13.14 4.95 24.50
N PRO A 20 -12.03 4.19 24.58
CA PRO A 20 -10.75 4.64 24.02
C PRO A 20 -10.84 5.02 22.54
N TYR A 21 -11.70 4.34 21.76
CA TYR A 21 -11.94 4.69 20.36
C TYR A 21 -12.55 6.08 20.21
N SER A 22 -13.66 6.36 20.91
CA SER A 22 -14.32 7.67 20.89
C SER A 22 -13.43 8.80 21.36
N GLN A 23 -12.50 8.53 22.27
CA GLN A 23 -11.53 9.54 22.72
C GLN A 23 -10.45 9.87 21.68
N ALA A 24 -10.12 8.92 20.79
CA ALA A 24 -9.10 9.10 19.77
C ALA A 24 -9.63 9.68 18.46
N TYR A 25 -10.90 9.39 18.13
CA TYR A 25 -11.52 9.71 16.84
C TYR A 25 -12.78 10.56 16.95
N ASP A 26 -13.13 11.02 18.16
CA ASP A 26 -14.31 11.85 18.48
C ASP A 26 -15.64 11.30 17.95
N THR A 27 -15.70 9.98 17.69
CA THR A 27 -16.85 9.29 17.11
C THR A 27 -16.98 7.90 17.73
N GLU A 28 -18.21 7.39 17.85
CA GLU A 28 -18.43 6.02 18.31
C GLU A 28 -17.93 5.01 17.27
N ALA A 29 -17.37 3.91 17.73
CA ALA A 29 -16.93 2.85 16.85
C ALA A 29 -18.12 2.12 16.23
N ILE A 30 -18.26 2.24 14.91
CA ILE A 30 -19.19 1.42 14.15
C ILE A 30 -18.45 0.17 13.71
N MET A 31 -18.97 -1.02 14.04
CA MET A 31 -18.42 -2.26 13.50
C MET A 31 -18.66 -2.28 11.98
N PRO A 32 -17.62 -2.46 11.15
CA PRO A 32 -17.83 -2.62 9.71
C PRO A 32 -18.69 -3.85 9.43
N LEU A 33 -19.64 -3.74 8.51
CA LEU A 33 -20.53 -4.84 8.13
C LEU A 33 -19.75 -6.06 7.61
N GLU A 34 -18.56 -5.83 7.04
CA GLU A 34 -17.66 -6.86 6.54
C GLU A 34 -17.10 -7.79 7.62
N VAL A 35 -17.24 -7.41 8.90
CA VAL A 35 -16.86 -8.23 10.05
C VAL A 35 -17.93 -9.28 10.36
N ASP A 36 -19.20 -8.87 10.35
CA ASP A 36 -20.33 -9.76 10.63
C ASP A 36 -20.75 -10.56 9.39
N LEU A 37 -20.65 -9.95 8.22
CA LEU A 37 -20.91 -10.58 6.93
C LEU A 37 -19.65 -10.52 6.08
N PRO A 38 -18.83 -11.58 6.05
CA PRO A 38 -17.61 -11.56 5.27
C PRO A 38 -17.97 -11.31 3.80
N SER A 39 -17.43 -10.23 3.25
CA SER A 39 -17.57 -9.95 1.82
C SER A 39 -17.15 -11.16 1.00
N LEU A 40 -17.68 -11.31 -0.22
CA LEU A 40 -17.27 -12.38 -1.15
C LEU A 40 -15.74 -12.47 -1.29
N ARG A 41 -15.06 -11.33 -1.27
CA ARG A 41 -13.59 -11.27 -1.28
C ARG A 41 -12.98 -11.98 -0.08
N ILE A 42 -13.42 -11.66 1.14
CA ILE A 42 -12.88 -12.27 2.38
C ILE A 42 -13.18 -13.77 2.40
N SER A 43 -14.40 -14.16 2.04
CA SER A 43 -14.81 -15.56 1.99
C SER A 43 -14.01 -16.36 0.96
N LEU A 44 -13.75 -15.77 -0.22
CA LEU A 44 -12.92 -16.39 -1.24
C LEU A 44 -11.47 -16.53 -0.77
N TRP A 45 -10.91 -15.52 -0.10
CA TRP A 45 -9.56 -15.62 0.47
C TRP A 45 -9.45 -16.73 1.51
N ASP A 46 -10.42 -16.86 2.44
CA ASP A 46 -10.43 -17.93 3.45
C ASP A 46 -10.56 -19.32 2.81
N TYR A 47 -11.32 -19.42 1.72
CA TYR A 47 -11.43 -20.66 0.93
C TYR A 47 -10.10 -21.01 0.26
N LEU A 48 -9.49 -20.05 -0.46
CA LEU A 48 -8.25 -20.26 -1.21
C LEU A 48 -7.04 -20.49 -0.29
N ASP A 49 -7.01 -19.90 0.91
CA ASP A 49 -5.91 -20.13 1.87
C ASP A 49 -5.91 -21.57 2.42
N LYS A 50 -7.03 -22.29 2.34
CA LYS A 50 -7.10 -23.71 2.71
C LYS A 50 -6.66 -24.62 1.56
N ASP A 51 -6.62 -24.11 0.33
CA ASP A 51 -6.17 -24.83 -0.85
C ASP A 51 -4.63 -24.83 -0.92
N LYS A 52 -4.04 -26.03 -0.88
CA LYS A 52 -2.59 -26.21 -0.91
C LYS A 52 -1.99 -25.80 -2.25
N ASP A 53 -2.65 -26.13 -3.35
CA ASP A 53 -2.13 -25.86 -4.69
C ASP A 53 -2.14 -24.35 -4.94
N TYR A 54 -3.24 -23.69 -4.57
CA TYR A 54 -3.32 -22.23 -4.62
C TYR A 54 -2.21 -21.55 -3.83
N ARG A 55 -1.92 -22.02 -2.60
CA ARG A 55 -0.84 -21.47 -1.77
C ARG A 55 0.53 -21.62 -2.42
N VAL A 56 0.80 -22.77 -3.03
CA VAL A 56 2.07 -23.02 -3.74
C VAL A 56 2.18 -22.08 -4.94
N THR A 57 1.14 -21.95 -5.76
CA THR A 57 1.14 -21.03 -6.91
C THR A 57 1.34 -19.59 -6.46
N ARG A 58 0.64 -19.15 -5.40
CA ARG A 58 0.78 -17.80 -4.85
C ARG A 58 2.20 -17.51 -4.35
N LEU A 59 2.86 -18.49 -3.72
CA LEU A 59 4.26 -18.32 -3.27
C LEU A 59 5.21 -18.11 -4.45
N VAL A 60 5.06 -18.90 -5.51
CA VAL A 60 5.85 -18.74 -6.74
C VAL A 60 5.60 -17.37 -7.38
N GLU A 61 4.34 -16.91 -7.43
CA GLU A 61 4.02 -15.58 -7.96
C GLU A 61 4.65 -14.45 -7.14
N LEU A 62 4.69 -14.60 -5.81
CA LEU A 62 5.31 -13.63 -4.90
C LEU A 62 6.84 -13.62 -5.05
N GLU A 63 7.47 -14.78 -5.22
CA GLU A 63 8.91 -14.87 -5.50
C GLU A 63 9.28 -14.14 -6.80
N LEU A 64 8.43 -14.23 -7.83
CA LEU A 64 8.64 -13.55 -9.11
C LEU A 64 8.30 -12.05 -9.08
N LEU A 65 7.78 -11.52 -7.97
CA LEU A 65 7.32 -10.13 -7.90
C LEU A 65 8.49 -9.15 -7.97
N ASP A 66 9.58 -9.44 -7.29
CA ASP A 66 10.79 -8.62 -7.29
C ASP A 66 11.42 -8.56 -8.68
N GLU A 67 11.48 -9.70 -9.39
CA GLU A 67 11.99 -9.75 -10.77
C GLU A 67 11.14 -8.89 -11.72
N LYS A 68 9.80 -8.96 -11.59
CA LYS A 68 8.88 -8.13 -12.37
C LYS A 68 9.08 -6.64 -12.05
N GLN A 69 9.28 -6.29 -10.79
CA GLN A 69 9.54 -4.92 -10.37
C GLN A 69 10.88 -4.40 -10.93
N ILE A 70 11.96 -5.17 -10.83
CA ILE A 70 13.27 -4.82 -11.38
C ILE A 70 13.18 -4.64 -12.89
N ARG A 71 12.47 -5.53 -13.60
CA ARG A 71 12.26 -5.41 -15.05
C ARG A 71 11.54 -4.10 -15.39
N ALA A 72 10.45 -3.79 -14.69
CA ALA A 72 9.70 -2.54 -14.89
C ALA A 72 10.57 -1.30 -14.62
N LEU A 73 11.35 -1.30 -13.54
CA LEU A 73 12.28 -0.20 -13.22
C LEU A 73 13.35 -0.04 -14.29
N ASN A 74 13.90 -1.14 -14.81
CA ASN A 74 14.86 -1.10 -15.90
C ASN A 74 14.25 -0.50 -17.17
N HIS A 75 13.01 -0.87 -17.52
CA HIS A 75 12.31 -0.26 -18.65
C HIS A 75 12.13 1.26 -18.48
N ILE A 76 11.71 1.71 -17.30
CA ILE A 76 11.57 3.14 -16.98
C ILE A 76 12.92 3.85 -17.11
N LYS A 77 13.99 3.28 -16.55
CA LYS A 77 15.34 3.85 -16.61
C LYS A 77 15.86 3.97 -18.05
N VAL A 78 15.63 2.95 -18.87
CA VAL A 78 15.98 2.97 -20.31
C VAL A 78 15.22 4.09 -21.03
N TYR A 79 13.92 4.21 -20.77
CA TYR A 79 13.10 5.28 -21.35
C TYR A 79 13.59 6.67 -20.93
N GLN A 80 13.83 6.88 -19.63
CA GLN A 80 14.36 8.13 -19.10
C GLN A 80 15.71 8.48 -19.74
N ASN A 81 16.64 7.53 -19.83
CA ASN A 81 17.92 7.74 -20.49
C ASN A 81 17.76 8.15 -21.97
N ARG A 82 16.80 7.56 -22.69
CA ARG A 82 16.51 7.95 -24.08
C ARG A 82 16.01 9.39 -24.17
N VAL A 83 15.11 9.79 -23.28
CA VAL A 83 14.58 11.16 -23.21
C VAL A 83 15.68 12.15 -22.85
N SER A 84 16.47 11.88 -21.81
CA SER A 84 17.59 12.73 -21.39
C SER A 84 18.64 12.91 -22.48
N ARG A 85 18.93 11.86 -23.27
CA ARG A 85 19.87 11.97 -24.41
C ARG A 85 19.32 12.87 -25.52
N GLY A 86 18.03 12.77 -25.81
CA GLY A 86 17.37 13.66 -26.77
C GLY A 86 17.44 15.11 -26.33
N TYR A 87 17.08 15.37 -25.07
CA TYR A 87 17.15 16.71 -24.47
C TYR A 87 18.57 17.28 -24.46
N ASN A 88 19.54 16.52 -23.95
CA ASN A 88 20.94 16.96 -23.84
C ASN A 88 21.56 17.27 -25.21
N LYS A 89 21.13 16.61 -26.29
CA LYS A 89 21.59 16.92 -27.65
C LYS A 89 21.16 18.32 -28.11
N SER A 90 20.03 18.82 -27.63
CA SER A 90 19.50 20.16 -27.96
C SER A 90 19.95 21.26 -26.99
N ILE A 91 20.71 20.95 -25.94
CA ILE A 91 21.26 21.95 -25.03
C ILE A 91 22.47 22.59 -25.70
N ILE A 92 22.39 23.90 -25.95
CA ILE A 92 23.55 24.73 -26.26
C ILE A 92 24.05 25.29 -24.93
N HIS A 93 25.29 24.97 -24.57
CA HIS A 93 25.91 25.57 -23.39
C HIS A 93 26.18 27.05 -23.68
N HIS A 94 25.51 27.93 -22.94
CA HIS A 94 25.75 29.36 -22.95
C HIS A 94 26.44 29.72 -21.63
N GLU A 95 27.67 30.23 -21.73
CA GLU A 95 28.40 30.77 -20.59
C GLU A 95 27.93 32.21 -20.42
N PHE A 96 27.26 32.51 -19.31
CA PHE A 96 26.78 33.86 -19.01
C PHE A 96 27.97 34.69 -18.53
N ASP A 97 28.27 35.78 -19.22
CA ASP A 97 29.25 36.76 -18.76
C ASP A 97 28.62 37.69 -17.71
N VAL A 98 29.46 38.32 -16.88
CA VAL A 98 29.06 39.21 -15.77
C VAL A 98 28.21 40.41 -16.24
N VAL A 99 28.09 40.63 -17.55
CA VAL A 99 27.33 41.72 -18.17
C VAL A 99 25.87 41.32 -18.48
N ASP A 100 25.50 40.05 -18.37
CA ASP A 100 24.15 39.54 -18.66
C ASP A 100 23.23 39.42 -17.41
N LEU A 101 23.65 39.99 -16.27
CA LEU A 101 22.89 40.13 -15.01
C LEU A 101 22.49 41.59 -14.76
#